data_AF-A0A2P4SWM2-F1
#
_entry.id   AF-A0A2P4SWM2-F1
#
_cell.length_a   1.000
_cell.length_b   1.000
_cell.length_c   1.000
_cell.angle_alpha   90.00
_cell.angle_beta   90.00
_cell.angle_gamma   90.00
#
_symmetry.space_group_name_H-M   'P 1'
#
loop_
_entity.id
_entity.type
_entity.pdbx_description
1 polymer ?
#
loop_
_entity_poly.entity_id
_entity_poly.type
_entity_poly.pdbx_seq_one_letter_code
_entity_poly.pdbx_strand_id
1 'polypeptide(L)'
;ATDPDAGGNGLLMYSLLNHQEQFDVNENTGQIYTVSVVGFSGPIFLGLQAADQGGLTAHTTVNATIYVTSSSNIVVFVLNQKINAVERNIAEVKRVLEEKLEWNVYTIDVYCNELERRTRNSINETFIKIIAVDNADGEIPAEDVKRFVQSIFWMPELYI
;
A
#
# COMPACT_ATOMS: atom_id res chain seq x y z
N ALA A 1 29.21 -7.82 -9.32
CA ALA A 1 29.42 -9.27 -9.21
C ALA A 1 28.39 -9.93 -10.11
N THR A 2 28.79 -10.88 -10.95
CA THR A 2 27.93 -11.59 -11.90
C THR A 2 28.01 -13.06 -11.56
N ASP A 3 26.85 -13.68 -11.32
CA ASP A 3 26.74 -15.07 -10.86
C ASP A 3 27.09 -16.06 -12.01
N PRO A 4 28.06 -16.98 -11.81
CA PRO A 4 28.50 -17.96 -12.82
C PRO A 4 27.46 -19.05 -13.19
N ASP A 5 26.35 -19.20 -12.46
CA ASP A 5 25.37 -20.26 -12.71
C ASP A 5 24.24 -19.85 -13.69
N ALA A 6 24.42 -18.76 -14.45
CA ALA A 6 23.50 -18.27 -15.48
C ALA A 6 23.43 -19.15 -16.75
N GLY A 7 23.46 -20.48 -16.60
CA GLY A 7 23.03 -21.45 -17.60
C GLY A 7 21.50 -21.58 -17.64
N GLY A 8 20.97 -22.26 -18.68
CA GLY A 8 19.54 -22.35 -19.02
C GLY A 8 18.57 -22.95 -17.96
N ASN A 9 19.05 -23.21 -16.74
CA ASN A 9 18.23 -23.62 -15.58
C ASN A 9 17.77 -22.42 -14.73
N GLY A 10 18.08 -21.18 -15.12
CA GLY A 10 17.72 -19.96 -14.36
C GLY A 10 16.24 -19.57 -14.35
N LEU A 11 15.35 -20.39 -14.95
CA LEU A 11 13.90 -20.15 -14.86
C LEU A 11 13.37 -20.74 -13.56
N LEU A 12 13.00 -19.87 -12.62
CA LEU A 12 12.40 -20.26 -11.35
C LEU A 12 10.88 -20.28 -11.48
N MET A 13 10.27 -21.34 -10.93
CA MET A 13 8.84 -21.42 -10.69
C MET A 13 8.56 -21.19 -9.21
N TYR A 14 7.70 -20.22 -8.91
CA TYR A 14 7.31 -19.85 -7.56
C TYR A 14 6.00 -20.53 -7.15
N SER A 15 5.92 -20.99 -5.91
CA SER A 15 4.69 -21.55 -5.33
C SER A 15 4.54 -21.21 -3.84
N LEU A 16 3.29 -21.16 -3.38
CA LEU A 16 2.96 -21.01 -1.97
C LEU A 16 2.92 -22.38 -1.28
N LEU A 17 3.54 -22.46 -0.11
CA LEU A 17 3.59 -23.65 0.74
C LEU A 17 2.41 -23.73 1.70
N ASN A 18 1.79 -22.59 2.00
CA ASN A 18 0.64 -22.46 2.89
C ASN A 18 -0.28 -21.32 2.45
N HIS A 19 -1.49 -21.27 3.02
CA HIS A 19 -2.52 -20.25 2.78
C HIS A 19 -2.96 -20.09 1.31
N GLN A 20 -2.92 -21.17 0.51
CA GLN A 20 -3.28 -21.17 -0.91
C GLN A 20 -4.77 -20.88 -1.19
N GLU A 21 -5.63 -20.91 -0.17
CA GLU A 21 -7.03 -20.48 -0.26
C GLU A 21 -7.19 -18.96 -0.09
N GLN A 22 -6.24 -18.33 0.60
CA GLN A 22 -6.28 -16.91 0.93
C GLN A 22 -5.38 -16.06 0.03
N PHE A 23 -4.29 -16.65 -0.47
CA PHE A 23 -3.29 -16.01 -1.29
C PHE A 23 -2.91 -16.87 -2.48
N ASP A 24 -2.44 -16.20 -3.52
CA ASP A 24 -1.86 -16.82 -4.70
C ASP A 24 -0.50 -16.17 -5.02
N VAL A 25 0.32 -16.86 -5.79
CA VAL A 25 1.61 -16.33 -6.26
C VAL A 25 1.72 -16.52 -7.77
N ASN A 26 2.14 -15.47 -8.48
CA ASN A 26 2.50 -15.62 -9.88
C ASN A 26 3.73 -16.52 -9.98
N GLU A 27 3.55 -17.68 -10.59
CA GLU A 27 4.59 -18.69 -10.74
C GLU A 27 5.85 -18.20 -11.45
N ASN A 28 5.78 -17.15 -12.27
CA ASN A 28 6.91 -16.63 -13.05
C ASN A 28 7.58 -15.41 -12.42
N THR A 29 6.86 -14.63 -11.61
CA THR A 29 7.38 -13.37 -11.03
C THR A 29 7.56 -13.41 -9.52
N GLY A 30 6.96 -14.39 -8.84
CA GLY A 30 6.94 -14.45 -7.38
C GLY A 30 6.04 -13.39 -6.73
N GLN A 31 5.26 -12.63 -7.52
CA GLN A 31 4.34 -11.64 -6.99
C GLN A 31 3.17 -12.33 -6.27
N ILE A 32 2.95 -11.96 -5.02
CA ILE A 32 1.88 -12.50 -4.18
C ILE A 32 0.63 -11.63 -4.34
N TYR A 33 -0.54 -12.27 -4.42
CA TYR A 33 -1.84 -11.63 -4.48
C TYR A 33 -2.77 -12.19 -3.42
N THR A 34 -3.72 -11.38 -3.01
CA THR A 34 -4.81 -11.81 -2.13
C THR A 34 -5.94 -12.42 -2.96
N VAL A 35 -6.40 -13.61 -2.59
CA VAL A 35 -7.59 -14.28 -3.13
C VAL A 35 -8.80 -14.00 -2.24
N SER A 36 -8.70 -14.30 -0.95
CA SER A 36 -9.73 -14.04 0.05
C SER A 36 -9.15 -14.03 1.45
N VAL A 37 -9.26 -12.92 2.16
CA VAL A 37 -8.77 -12.77 3.55
C VAL A 37 -9.91 -12.50 4.53
N VAL A 38 -11.13 -12.91 4.17
CA VAL A 38 -12.29 -12.76 5.05
C VAL A 38 -12.04 -13.53 6.35
N GLY A 39 -12.13 -12.84 7.48
CA GLY A 39 -11.91 -13.42 8.80
C GLY A 39 -10.45 -13.49 9.25
N PHE A 40 -9.49 -12.96 8.47
CA PHE A 40 -8.09 -12.83 8.89
C PHE A 40 -7.79 -11.41 9.38
N SER A 41 -7.03 -11.32 10.48
CA SER A 41 -6.45 -10.07 10.97
C SER A 41 -5.13 -10.35 11.68
N GLY A 42 -4.19 -9.40 11.60
CA GLY A 42 -2.89 -9.49 12.25
C GLY A 42 -1.79 -10.15 11.40
N PRO A 43 -0.68 -10.56 12.01
CA PRO A 43 0.49 -11.09 11.30
C PRO A 43 0.23 -12.47 10.70
N ILE A 44 0.74 -12.69 9.50
CA ILE A 44 0.69 -13.95 8.76
C ILE A 44 2.04 -14.24 8.11
N PHE A 45 2.45 -15.51 8.14
CA PHE A 45 3.72 -15.97 7.58
C PHE A 45 3.45 -16.82 6.35
N LEU A 46 3.81 -16.30 5.18
CA LEU A 46 3.65 -16.99 3.90
C LEU A 46 4.96 -17.71 3.56
N GLY A 47 4.93 -19.03 3.53
CA GLY A 47 6.01 -19.87 3.03
C GLY A 47 5.98 -19.87 1.51
N LEU A 48 7.10 -19.51 0.89
CA LEU A 48 7.29 -19.59 -0.55
C LEU A 48 8.38 -20.59 -0.89
N GLN A 49 8.20 -21.21 -2.04
CA GLN A 49 9.20 -22.04 -2.69
C GLN A 49 9.53 -21.46 -4.06
N ALA A 50 10.81 -21.48 -4.41
CA ALA A 50 11.29 -21.31 -5.78
C ALA A 50 11.93 -22.62 -6.22
N ALA A 51 11.50 -23.15 -7.37
CA ALA A 51 12.02 -24.39 -7.95
C ALA A 51 12.67 -24.10 -9.30
N ASP A 52 13.85 -24.66 -9.56
CA ASP A 52 14.43 -24.66 -10.91
C ASP A 52 13.90 -25.83 -11.76
N GLN A 53 14.26 -25.84 -13.04
CA GLN A 53 13.88 -26.94 -13.95
C GLN A 53 14.64 -28.25 -13.70
N GLY A 54 15.71 -28.22 -12.90
CA GLY A 54 16.49 -29.39 -12.48
C GLY A 54 15.95 -30.08 -11.24
N GLY A 55 14.91 -29.53 -10.60
CA GLY A 55 14.28 -30.06 -9.40
C GLY A 55 14.91 -29.58 -8.08
N LEU A 56 15.87 -28.64 -8.12
CA LEU A 56 16.36 -27.99 -6.91
C LEU A 56 15.35 -26.94 -6.44
N THR A 57 15.23 -26.81 -5.12
CA THR A 57 14.26 -25.91 -4.49
C THR A 57 14.92 -25.06 -3.41
N ALA A 58 14.47 -23.82 -3.31
CA ALA A 58 14.81 -22.89 -2.24
C ALA A 58 13.53 -22.38 -1.57
N HIS A 59 13.59 -22.16 -0.26
CA HIS A 59 12.43 -21.78 0.54
C HIS A 59 12.68 -20.45 1.25
N THR A 60 11.64 -19.64 1.37
CA THR A 60 11.68 -18.38 2.15
C THR A 60 10.34 -18.15 2.83
N THR A 61 10.34 -17.29 3.86
CA THR A 61 9.12 -16.87 4.55
C THR A 61 8.93 -15.38 4.38
N VAL A 62 7.78 -14.98 3.86
CA VAL A 62 7.35 -13.58 3.80
C VAL A 62 6.46 -13.29 5.00
N ASN A 63 6.80 -12.25 5.76
CA ASN A 63 5.95 -11.73 6.82
C ASN A 63 5.00 -10.69 6.21
N ALA A 64 3.70 -10.86 6.43
CA ALA A 64 2.67 -9.91 6.06
C ALA A 64 1.77 -9.62 7.26
N THR A 65 1.13 -8.45 7.27
CA THR A 65 0.17 -8.07 8.31
C THR A 65 -1.13 -7.64 7.63
N ILE A 66 -2.24 -8.23 8.06
CA ILE A 66 -3.57 -7.91 7.54
C ILE A 66 -4.24 -6.95 8.52
N TYR A 67 -4.50 -5.73 8.05
CA TYR A 67 -5.27 -4.73 8.78
C TYR A 67 -6.73 -4.79 8.32
N VAL A 68 -7.64 -5.05 9.25
CA VAL A 68 -9.08 -4.94 9.03
C VAL A 68 -9.51 -3.55 9.45
N THR A 69 -10.22 -2.86 8.56
CA THR A 69 -10.53 -1.43 8.67
C THR A 69 -11.97 -1.17 8.30
N SER A 70 -12.58 -0.19 8.97
CA SER A 70 -13.93 0.28 8.62
C SER A 70 -13.86 1.36 7.55
N SER A 71 -14.82 1.34 6.61
CA SER A 71 -15.00 2.44 5.65
C SER A 71 -15.21 3.82 6.30
N SER A 72 -15.66 3.86 7.57
CA SER A 72 -15.81 5.11 8.33
C SER A 72 -14.48 5.78 8.69
N ASN A 73 -13.38 5.04 8.65
CA ASN A 73 -12.05 5.52 9.03
C ASN A 73 -11.23 6.00 7.81
N ILE A 74 -11.83 5.97 6.62
CA ILE A 74 -11.22 6.49 5.41
C ILE A 74 -11.18 8.02 5.47
N VAL A 75 -10.00 8.59 5.31
CA VAL A 75 -9.78 10.05 5.22
C VAL A 75 -9.50 10.41 3.77
N VAL A 76 -10.12 11.51 3.30
CA VAL A 76 -9.91 12.02 1.93
C VAL A 76 -9.05 13.28 1.98
N PHE A 77 -7.87 13.22 1.38
CA PHE A 77 -7.02 14.39 1.13
C PHE A 77 -7.29 14.96 -0.25
N VAL A 78 -7.38 16.28 -0.36
CA VAL A 78 -7.55 16.98 -1.64
C VAL A 78 -6.29 17.76 -1.94
N LEU A 79 -5.64 17.44 -3.05
CA LEU A 79 -4.48 18.15 -3.55
C LEU A 79 -4.88 19.00 -4.74
N ASN A 80 -4.53 20.28 -4.74
CA ASN A 80 -4.70 21.17 -5.89
C ASN A 80 -3.60 20.92 -6.96
N GLN A 81 -3.47 19.65 -7.37
CA GLN A 81 -2.63 19.20 -8.47
C GLN A 81 -3.37 18.21 -9.37
N LYS A 82 -2.95 18.11 -10.64
CA LYS A 82 -3.49 17.13 -11.60
C LYS A 82 -3.16 15.70 -11.18
N ILE A 83 -4.08 14.76 -11.41
CA ILE A 83 -3.93 13.36 -11.02
C ILE A 83 -2.63 12.72 -11.54
N ASN A 84 -2.28 12.92 -12.81
CA ASN A 84 -1.04 12.39 -13.39
C ASN A 84 0.23 12.88 -12.65
N ALA A 85 0.20 14.09 -12.08
CA ALA A 85 1.33 14.62 -11.30
C ALA A 85 1.37 13.96 -9.92
N VAL A 86 0.22 13.77 -9.29
CA VAL A 86 0.09 13.10 -7.98
C VAL A 86 0.51 11.63 -8.09
N GLU A 87 -0.01 10.89 -9.08
CA GLU A 87 0.33 9.48 -9.29
C GLU A 87 1.82 9.25 -9.52
N ARG A 88 2.46 10.11 -10.34
CA ARG A 88 3.92 10.04 -10.58
C ARG A 88 4.75 10.26 -9.32
N ASN A 89 4.21 10.96 -8.34
CA ASN A 89 4.90 11.29 -7.10
C ASN A 89 4.26 10.60 -5.88
N ILE A 90 3.45 9.55 -6.07
CA ILE A 90 2.63 8.96 -5.00
C ILE A 90 3.49 8.44 -3.83
N ALA A 91 4.69 7.95 -4.12
CA ALA A 91 5.64 7.54 -3.09
C ALA A 91 6.10 8.70 -2.21
N GLU A 92 6.34 9.88 -2.79
CA GLU A 92 6.72 11.08 -2.04
C GLU A 92 5.53 11.66 -1.29
N VAL A 93 4.33 11.65 -1.89
CA VAL A 93 3.09 12.04 -1.19
C VAL A 93 2.88 11.18 0.04
N LYS A 94 3.02 9.85 -0.10
CA LYS A 94 2.95 8.92 1.02
C LYS A 94 4.01 9.25 2.08
N ARG A 95 5.28 9.41 1.69
CA ARG A 95 6.39 9.72 2.62
C ARG A 95 6.10 10.96 3.45
N VAL A 96 5.64 12.04 2.82
CA VAL A 96 5.31 13.30 3.51
C VAL A 96 4.10 13.13 4.43
N LEU A 97 3.07 12.37 4.04
CA LEU A 97 1.93 12.09 4.92
C LEU A 97 2.35 11.30 6.16
N GLU A 98 3.18 10.27 6.00
CA GLU A 98 3.70 9.49 7.13
C GLU A 98 4.60 10.33 8.04
N GLU A 99 5.45 11.19 7.46
CA GLU A 99 6.29 12.13 8.22
C GLU A 99 5.45 13.11 9.03
N LYS A 100 4.34 13.61 8.47
CA LYS A 100 3.48 14.58 9.16
C LYS A 100 2.56 13.95 10.18
N LEU A 101 1.96 12.81 9.85
CA LEU A 101 0.98 12.12 10.70
C LEU A 101 1.61 11.27 11.79
N GLU A 102 2.90 10.92 11.68
CA GLU A 102 3.59 9.99 12.56
C GLU A 102 2.97 8.57 12.59
N TRP A 103 2.13 8.26 11.61
CA TRP A 103 1.49 6.96 11.41
C TRP A 103 1.81 6.39 10.03
N ASN A 104 1.70 5.07 9.87
CA ASN A 104 1.74 4.48 8.53
C ASN A 104 0.50 4.88 7.74
N VAL A 105 0.68 5.15 6.46
CA VAL A 105 -0.41 5.59 5.58
C VAL A 105 -0.57 4.65 4.41
N TYR A 106 -1.77 4.09 4.28
CA TYR A 106 -2.14 3.24 3.15
C TYR A 106 -3.09 3.99 2.23
N THR A 107 -2.67 4.17 0.98
CA THR A 107 -3.52 4.76 -0.07
C THR A 107 -4.44 3.68 -0.62
N ILE A 108 -5.74 3.94 -0.55
CA ILE A 108 -6.78 3.05 -1.09
C ILE A 108 -7.06 3.39 -2.54
N ASP A 109 -7.15 4.69 -2.85
CA ASP A 109 -7.60 5.17 -4.14
C ASP A 109 -7.08 6.60 -4.40
N VAL A 110 -6.78 6.89 -5.66
CA VAL A 110 -6.37 8.20 -6.16
C VAL A 110 -7.26 8.50 -7.37
N TYR A 111 -8.08 9.54 -7.27
CA TYR A 111 -9.08 9.84 -8.29
C TYR A 111 -9.27 11.35 -8.48
N CYS A 112 -9.92 11.73 -9.58
CA CYS A 112 -10.32 13.12 -9.85
C CYS A 112 -11.80 13.15 -10.26
N ASN A 113 -12.50 14.24 -9.98
CA ASN A 113 -13.92 14.36 -10.33
C ASN A 113 -14.06 14.67 -11.83
N GLU A 114 -14.31 13.65 -12.65
CA GLU A 114 -14.48 13.82 -14.10
C GLU A 114 -15.76 14.60 -14.47
N LEU A 115 -16.79 14.59 -13.59
CA LEU A 115 -18.07 15.23 -13.87
C LEU A 115 -17.96 16.77 -13.92
N GLU A 116 -17.03 17.34 -13.14
CA GLU A 116 -16.75 18.78 -13.10
C GLU A 116 -15.91 19.28 -14.27
N ARG A 117 -15.31 18.38 -15.07
CA ARG A 117 -14.54 18.72 -16.28
C ARG A 117 -15.38 19.35 -17.39
N ARG A 118 -16.72 19.19 -17.35
CA ARG A 118 -17.65 19.81 -18.31
C ARG A 118 -17.95 21.28 -18.00
N THR A 119 -17.63 21.74 -16.81
CA THR A 119 -17.65 23.16 -16.44
C THR A 119 -16.23 23.69 -16.61
N ARG A 120 -16.02 24.82 -17.29
CA ARG A 120 -14.69 25.42 -17.54
C ARG A 120 -13.88 25.80 -16.27
N ASN A 121 -14.37 25.42 -15.08
CA ASN A 121 -13.72 25.52 -13.78
C ASN A 121 -13.22 24.16 -13.28
N SER A 122 -12.77 23.24 -14.14
CA SER A 122 -12.09 22.00 -13.72
C SER A 122 -10.88 22.36 -12.86
N ILE A 123 -11.11 22.43 -11.54
CA ILE A 123 -10.06 22.70 -10.58
C ILE A 123 -9.11 21.51 -10.72
N ASN A 124 -7.80 21.78 -10.83
CA ASN A 124 -6.81 20.74 -10.99
C ASN A 124 -6.67 20.02 -9.65
N GLU A 125 -7.71 19.34 -9.19
CA GLU A 125 -7.78 18.71 -7.88
C GLU A 125 -7.73 17.19 -8.03
N THR A 126 -6.97 16.57 -7.14
CA THR A 126 -6.87 15.12 -6.99
C THR A 126 -7.26 14.75 -5.57
N PHE A 127 -8.11 13.74 -5.46
CA PHE A 127 -8.61 13.20 -4.22
C PHE A 127 -7.84 11.90 -3.92
N ILE A 128 -7.36 11.77 -2.70
CA ILE A 128 -6.62 10.60 -2.23
C ILE A 128 -7.38 10.04 -1.02
N LYS A 129 -7.87 8.81 -1.13
CA LYS A 129 -8.42 8.06 0.01
C LYS A 129 -7.29 7.35 0.73
N ILE A 130 -7.16 7.58 2.03
CA ILE A 130 -6.17 6.93 2.86
C ILE A 130 -6.80 6.30 4.11
N ILE A 131 -6.09 5.35 4.69
CA ILE A 131 -6.24 4.92 6.09
C ILE A 131 -4.91 5.11 6.79
N ALA A 132 -4.97 5.58 8.04
CA ALA A 132 -3.83 5.67 8.93
C ALA A 132 -3.82 4.45 9.87
N VAL A 133 -2.62 3.92 10.13
CA VAL A 133 -2.42 2.75 10.98
C VAL A 133 -1.20 3.00 11.87
N ASP A 134 -1.40 2.83 13.17
CA ASP A 134 -0.33 2.78 14.16
C ASP A 134 0.31 1.38 14.19
N ASN A 135 1.63 1.34 14.33
CA ASN A 135 2.38 0.10 14.51
C ASN A 135 1.98 -0.66 15.79
N ALA A 136 1.52 0.03 16.84
CA ALA A 136 1.17 -0.56 18.12
C ALA A 136 -0.34 -0.84 18.27
N ASP A 137 -1.18 0.14 17.89
CA ASP A 137 -2.62 0.12 18.19
C ASP A 137 -3.50 -0.26 16.99
N GLY A 138 -2.89 -0.48 15.81
CA GLY A 138 -3.61 -0.86 14.60
C GLY A 138 -4.28 0.32 13.92
N GLU A 139 -5.53 0.17 13.50
CA GLU A 139 -6.23 1.20 12.74
C GLU A 139 -6.46 2.49 13.56
N ILE A 140 -6.21 3.65 12.95
CA ILE A 140 -6.52 4.95 13.55
C ILE A 140 -7.88 5.46 13.07
N PRO A 141 -8.78 5.87 13.98
CA PRO A 141 -10.06 6.47 13.61
C PRO A 141 -9.90 7.78 12.81
N ALA A 142 -10.79 8.01 11.84
CA ALA A 142 -10.70 9.19 10.96
C ALA A 142 -10.81 10.53 11.72
N GLU A 143 -11.54 10.56 12.82
CA GLU A 143 -11.68 11.72 13.70
C GLU A 143 -10.36 12.11 14.37
N ASP A 144 -9.53 11.13 14.70
CA ASP A 144 -8.23 11.37 15.32
C ASP A 144 -7.24 11.87 14.27
N VAL A 145 -7.26 11.29 13.06
CA VAL A 145 -6.53 11.85 11.91
C VAL A 145 -6.94 13.29 11.65
N LYS A 146 -8.24 13.58 11.64
CA LYS A 146 -8.75 14.94 11.42
C LYS A 146 -8.29 15.90 12.52
N ARG A 147 -8.39 15.50 13.79
CA ARG A 147 -7.95 16.32 14.93
C ARG A 147 -6.46 16.61 14.88
N PHE A 148 -5.66 15.62 14.52
CA PHE A 148 -4.21 15.75 14.42
C PHE A 148 -3.81 16.67 13.25
N VAL A 149 -4.42 16.49 12.07
CA VAL A 149 -4.18 17.43 10.95
C VAL A 149 -4.58 18.85 11.34
N GLN A 150 -5.72 19.02 12.00
CA GLN A 150 -6.15 20.33 12.49
C GLN A 150 -5.15 20.91 13.48
N SER A 151 -4.65 20.15 14.46
CA SER A 151 -3.70 20.66 15.45
C SER A 151 -2.43 21.21 14.81
N ILE A 152 -1.90 20.58 13.76
CA ILE A 152 -0.74 21.07 13.00
C ILE A 152 -1.03 22.43 12.35
N PHE A 153 -2.19 22.59 11.71
CA PHE A 153 -2.56 23.84 11.05
C PHE A 153 -2.87 24.98 12.03
N TRP A 154 -3.16 24.66 13.30
CA TRP A 154 -3.41 25.64 14.36
C TRP A 154 -2.17 25.95 15.22
N MET A 155 -0.96 25.47 14.87
CA MET A 155 0.27 25.87 15.56
C MET A 155 0.73 27.27 15.10
N PRO A 156 0.73 28.30 15.97
CA PRO A 156 1.13 29.67 15.61
C PRO A 156 2.63 29.82 15.30
N GLU A 157 3.45 28.79 15.54
CA GLU A 157 4.91 28.82 15.34
C GLU A 157 5.35 28.53 13.90
N LEU A 158 4.43 28.13 13.01
CA LEU A 158 4.73 27.79 11.61
C LEU A 158 4.46 28.93 10.60
N TYR A 159 4.06 30.10 11.08
CA TYR A 159 4.04 31.34 10.27
C TYR A 159 5.24 32.21 10.66
N ILE A 160 6.39 31.98 9.99
CA ILE A 160 7.52 32.91 9.97
C ILE A 160 7.79 33.29 8.52
#